data_AF-A0A409YNV6-F1
#
_entry.id   AF-A0A409YNV6-F1
#
_cell.length_a   1.000
_cell.length_b   1.000
_cell.length_c   1.000
_cell.angle_alpha   90.00
_cell.angle_beta   90.00
_cell.angle_gamma   90.00
#
_symmetry.space_group_name_H-M   'P 1'
#
loop_
_entity.id
_entity.type
_entity.pdbx_description
1 polymer ?
#
loop_
_entity_poly.entity_id
_entity_poly.type
_entity_poly.pdbx_seq_one_letter_code
_entity_poly.pdbx_strand_id
1 'polypeptide(L)'
;MSFLLHRLCKVVARTVRRAQSKFRKEKFPFQHLPRELQLICFSYMTVETLIAARSVCSTWRSLLPHAEMMVHPIRLRLYRLYLKIIANPRPDRQSQRYISQFIRKKFNREKYLRYLTRRQFKHHTVQVPDEFRIWVLEWPAKLVINGLWPGLPFSEFFMSTAATAGASLRCGINYLARRPAPRLELIVESYTRRRPQEQLLKKNIWACMLWRTTWSEDNIECMFSWYHHPSYTVDMHSPLWNCETWLIFDTGSPHFGKVVECPPFHFSRRTLSDVTYTSAHPDWIDYLERKWFGVPPCGRASTGTRIPSFLVVHAFYDWIRFLLEPPGPLTAYTSPFCPRRT
;
A
#
# COMPACT_ATOMS: atom_id res chain seq x y z
N MET A 1 44.84 -9.38 -14.50
CA MET A 1 43.95 -10.27 -13.71
C MET A 1 42.51 -10.40 -14.23
N SER A 2 41.91 -9.39 -14.86
CA SER A 2 40.49 -9.42 -15.34
C SER A 2 40.17 -10.54 -16.36
N PHE A 3 41.10 -10.86 -17.26
CA PHE A 3 40.85 -11.81 -18.36
C PHE A 3 40.70 -13.29 -17.90
N LEU A 4 41.46 -13.68 -16.87
CA LEU A 4 41.40 -15.03 -16.30
C LEU A 4 40.09 -15.28 -15.57
N LEU A 5 39.59 -14.28 -14.83
CA LEU A 5 38.29 -14.35 -14.13
C LEU A 5 37.14 -14.56 -15.13
N HIS A 6 37.15 -13.84 -16.26
CA HIS A 6 36.12 -13.95 -17.29
C HIS A 6 36.09 -15.33 -17.97
N ARG A 7 37.27 -15.92 -18.25
CA ARG A 7 37.34 -17.29 -18.77
C ARG A 7 36.83 -18.32 -17.75
N LEU A 8 37.16 -18.15 -16.47
CA LEU A 8 36.71 -19.03 -15.40
C LEU A 8 35.17 -18.99 -15.25
N CYS A 9 34.56 -17.79 -15.25
CA CYS A 9 33.10 -17.65 -15.23
C CYS A 9 32.41 -18.32 -16.43
N LYS A 10 32.99 -18.22 -17.64
CA LYS A 10 32.46 -18.90 -18.84
C LYS A 10 32.54 -20.41 -18.75
N VAL A 11 33.64 -20.95 -18.22
CA VAL A 11 33.80 -22.40 -18.01
C VAL A 11 32.80 -22.89 -16.98
N VAL A 12 32.70 -22.23 -15.82
CA VAL A 12 31.74 -22.57 -14.76
C VAL A 12 30.30 -22.51 -15.27
N ALA A 13 29.93 -21.47 -16.03
CA ALA A 13 28.59 -21.38 -16.61
C ALA A 13 28.27 -22.51 -17.61
N ARG A 14 29.28 -23.03 -18.33
CA ARG A 14 29.12 -24.17 -19.25
C ARG A 14 29.01 -25.50 -18.50
N THR A 15 29.83 -25.72 -17.46
CA THR A 15 29.73 -26.93 -16.63
C THR A 15 28.42 -26.97 -15.85
N VAL A 16 27.96 -25.85 -15.30
CA VAL A 16 26.64 -25.75 -14.64
C VAL A 16 25.51 -26.05 -15.62
N ARG A 17 25.53 -25.50 -16.85
CA ARG A 17 24.53 -25.83 -17.88
C ARG A 17 24.55 -27.32 -18.27
N ARG A 18 25.74 -27.93 -18.42
CA ARG A 18 25.86 -29.37 -18.73
C ARG A 18 25.35 -30.24 -17.58
N ALA A 19 25.70 -29.92 -16.33
CA ALA A 19 25.18 -30.62 -15.16
C ALA A 19 23.65 -30.48 -15.05
N GLN A 20 23.12 -29.27 -15.22
CA GLN A 20 21.67 -29.02 -15.28
C GLN A 20 20.99 -29.76 -16.44
N SER A 21 21.67 -29.97 -17.57
CA SER A 21 21.12 -30.76 -18.68
C SER A 21 21.06 -32.26 -18.38
N LYS A 22 22.00 -32.78 -17.57
CA LYS A 22 22.05 -34.20 -17.19
C LYS A 22 21.01 -34.54 -16.13
N PHE A 23 20.74 -33.61 -15.20
CA PHE A 23 19.63 -33.69 -14.24
C PHE A 23 18.24 -33.41 -14.85
N ARG A 24 18.16 -32.96 -16.11
CA ARG A 24 16.91 -32.59 -16.79
C ARG A 24 16.14 -33.76 -17.42
N LYS A 25 16.60 -35.00 -17.30
CA LYS A 25 15.94 -36.15 -17.94
C LYS A 25 14.73 -36.68 -17.19
N GLU A 26 14.62 -36.42 -15.89
CA GLU A 26 13.39 -36.75 -15.16
C GLU A 26 12.42 -35.58 -15.28
N LYS A 27 11.33 -35.82 -16.03
CA LYS A 27 10.22 -34.88 -16.11
C LYS A 27 9.65 -34.73 -14.69
N PHE A 28 9.43 -33.48 -14.30
CA PHE A 28 8.90 -33.16 -12.97
C PHE A 28 7.56 -33.89 -12.76
N PRO A 29 7.35 -34.66 -11.67
CA PRO A 29 6.19 -35.55 -11.50
C PRO A 29 4.83 -34.88 -11.73
N PHE A 30 4.71 -33.59 -11.40
CA PHE A 30 3.50 -32.82 -11.62
C PHE A 30 3.07 -32.74 -13.09
N GLN A 31 4.02 -32.78 -14.04
CA GLN A 31 3.71 -32.75 -15.48
C GLN A 31 3.04 -34.03 -15.97
N HIS A 32 3.09 -35.11 -15.18
CA HIS A 32 2.44 -36.38 -15.49
C HIS A 32 1.00 -36.46 -14.96
N LEU A 33 0.59 -35.52 -14.09
CA LEU A 33 -0.79 -35.47 -13.62
C LEU A 33 -1.73 -35.07 -14.77
N PRO A 34 -2.97 -35.60 -14.81
CA PRO A 34 -4.04 -35.04 -15.64
C PRO A 34 -4.17 -33.53 -15.44
N ARG A 35 -4.53 -32.80 -16.51
CA ARG A 35 -4.57 -31.32 -16.48
C ARG A 35 -5.53 -30.82 -15.41
N GLU A 36 -6.64 -31.52 -15.22
CA GLU A 36 -7.68 -31.24 -14.24
C GLU A 36 -7.10 -31.23 -12.83
N LEU A 37 -6.27 -32.22 -12.46
CA LEU A 37 -5.61 -32.27 -11.16
C LEU A 37 -4.57 -31.15 -11.01
N GLN A 38 -3.85 -30.82 -12.09
CA GLN A 38 -2.92 -29.68 -12.07
C GLN A 38 -3.65 -28.35 -11.81
N LEU A 39 -4.82 -28.15 -12.43
CA LEU A 39 -5.65 -26.96 -12.25
C LEU A 39 -6.24 -26.89 -10.83
N ILE A 40 -6.67 -28.02 -10.27
CA ILE A 40 -7.10 -28.12 -8.87
C ILE A 40 -5.93 -27.76 -7.94
N CYS A 41 -4.71 -28.19 -8.20
CA CYS A 41 -3.57 -27.76 -7.39
C CYS A 41 -3.39 -26.23 -7.43
N PHE A 42 -3.59 -25.58 -8.58
CA PHE A 42 -3.51 -24.12 -8.68
C PHE A 42 -4.63 -23.41 -7.93
N SER A 43 -5.83 -23.98 -7.80
CA SER A 43 -6.96 -23.34 -7.10
C SER A 43 -6.70 -23.10 -5.60
N TYR A 44 -5.87 -23.95 -4.98
CA TYR A 44 -5.49 -23.83 -3.57
C TYR A 44 -4.24 -22.98 -3.33
N MET A 45 -3.56 -22.52 -4.38
CA MET A 45 -2.34 -21.72 -4.22
C MET A 45 -2.65 -20.31 -3.71
N THR A 46 -1.75 -19.80 -2.86
CA THR A 46 -1.75 -18.39 -2.45
C THR A 46 -1.25 -17.50 -3.59
N VAL A 47 -1.44 -16.19 -3.48
CA VAL A 47 -0.89 -15.22 -4.46
C VAL A 47 0.62 -15.37 -4.62
N GLU A 48 1.37 -15.48 -3.51
CA GLU A 48 2.82 -15.72 -3.51
C GLU A 48 3.19 -17.02 -4.26
N THR A 49 2.45 -18.11 -4.04
CA THR A 49 2.69 -19.39 -4.71
C THR A 49 2.31 -19.32 -6.20
N LEU A 50 1.23 -18.62 -6.59
CA LEU A 50 0.86 -18.40 -7.99
C LEU A 50 1.94 -17.60 -8.75
N ILE A 51 2.52 -16.59 -8.09
CA ILE A 51 3.65 -15.81 -8.61
C ILE A 51 4.88 -16.71 -8.83
N ALA A 52 5.23 -17.52 -7.84
CA ALA A 52 6.35 -18.46 -7.94
C ALA A 52 6.11 -19.51 -9.03
N ALA A 53 4.89 -20.08 -9.09
CA ALA A 53 4.45 -21.06 -10.07
C ALA A 53 4.66 -20.58 -11.51
N ARG A 54 4.38 -19.32 -11.81
CA ARG A 54 4.62 -18.69 -13.13
C ARG A 54 6.10 -18.74 -13.56
N SER A 55 7.01 -18.75 -12.60
CA SER A 55 8.46 -18.72 -12.81
C SER A 55 9.08 -20.12 -12.95
N VAL A 56 8.33 -21.19 -12.66
CA VAL A 56 8.84 -22.58 -12.67
C VAL A 56 9.15 -23.06 -14.10
N CYS A 57 8.15 -23.07 -14.98
CA CYS A 57 8.32 -23.51 -16.38
C CYS A 57 7.25 -22.91 -17.31
N SER A 58 7.44 -23.04 -18.62
CA SER A 58 6.48 -22.57 -19.64
C SER A 58 5.13 -23.26 -19.55
N THR A 59 5.11 -24.57 -19.27
CA THR A 59 3.88 -25.37 -19.11
C THR A 59 3.00 -24.84 -17.98
N TRP A 60 3.58 -24.55 -16.82
CA TRP A 60 2.84 -23.98 -15.69
C TRP A 60 2.30 -22.59 -16.04
N ARG A 61 3.13 -21.77 -16.69
CA ARG A 61 2.73 -20.44 -17.14
C ARG A 61 1.56 -20.48 -18.14
N SER A 62 1.50 -21.48 -19.02
CA SER A 62 0.38 -21.66 -19.96
C SER A 62 -0.87 -22.24 -19.30
N LEU A 63 -0.74 -22.97 -18.19
CA LEU A 63 -1.88 -23.52 -17.44
C LEU A 63 -2.57 -22.48 -16.55
N LEU A 64 -1.83 -21.52 -15.99
CA LEU A 64 -2.39 -20.51 -15.08
C LEU A 64 -3.62 -19.74 -15.62
N PRO A 65 -3.65 -19.31 -16.90
CA PRO A 65 -4.86 -18.72 -17.49
C PRO A 65 -6.09 -19.64 -17.49
N HIS A 66 -5.90 -20.96 -17.54
CA HIS A 66 -6.99 -21.94 -17.50
C HIS A 66 -7.46 -22.21 -16.07
N ALA A 67 -6.59 -21.99 -15.06
CA ALA A 67 -6.92 -22.15 -13.65
C ALA A 67 -7.78 -20.98 -13.11
N GLU A 68 -7.95 -19.90 -13.89
CA GLU A 68 -8.65 -18.68 -13.45
C GLU A 68 -10.07 -18.95 -12.93
N MET A 69 -10.78 -19.92 -13.50
CA MET A 69 -12.14 -20.27 -13.06
C MET A 69 -12.18 -20.98 -11.72
N MET A 70 -11.09 -21.64 -11.30
CA MET A 70 -11.02 -22.40 -10.05
C MET A 70 -10.33 -21.63 -8.93
N VAL A 71 -9.41 -20.72 -9.27
CA VAL A 71 -8.70 -19.89 -8.29
C VAL A 71 -9.67 -18.92 -7.59
N HIS A 72 -9.51 -18.76 -6.29
CA HIS A 72 -10.29 -17.79 -5.50
C HIS A 72 -10.26 -16.40 -6.17
N PRO A 73 -11.41 -15.74 -6.39
CA PRO A 73 -11.51 -14.53 -7.23
C PRO A 73 -10.61 -13.38 -6.74
N ILE A 74 -10.51 -13.18 -5.43
CA ILE A 74 -9.63 -12.15 -4.84
C ILE A 74 -8.13 -12.44 -5.11
N ARG A 75 -7.71 -13.71 -4.99
CA ARG A 75 -6.32 -14.11 -5.27
C ARG A 75 -6.00 -13.91 -6.75
N LEU A 76 -6.94 -14.24 -7.63
CA LEU A 76 -6.80 -14.01 -9.05
C LEU A 76 -6.68 -12.51 -9.37
N ARG A 77 -7.51 -11.65 -8.77
CA ARG A 77 -7.40 -10.19 -8.93
C ARG A 77 -6.04 -9.65 -8.48
N LEU A 78 -5.54 -10.08 -7.32
CA LEU A 78 -4.20 -9.72 -6.85
C LEU A 78 -3.10 -10.25 -7.78
N TYR A 79 -3.21 -11.50 -8.25
CA TYR A 79 -2.27 -12.06 -9.21
C TYR A 79 -2.25 -11.27 -10.53
N ARG A 80 -3.42 -10.90 -11.06
CA ARG A 80 -3.54 -10.03 -12.25
C ARG A 80 -2.94 -8.65 -12.00
N LEU A 81 -3.16 -8.06 -10.83
CA LEU A 81 -2.50 -6.81 -10.43
C LEU A 81 -0.97 -6.97 -10.43
N TYR A 82 -0.43 -8.06 -9.89
CA TYR A 82 1.00 -8.37 -9.96
C TYR A 82 1.51 -8.44 -11.42
N LEU A 83 0.76 -9.10 -12.31
CA LEU A 83 1.13 -9.16 -13.73
C LEU A 83 1.13 -7.77 -14.38
N LYS A 84 0.14 -6.91 -14.09
CA LYS A 84 0.09 -5.52 -14.56
C LYS A 84 1.29 -4.72 -14.06
N ILE A 85 1.67 -4.89 -12.79
CA ILE A 85 2.83 -4.25 -12.17
C ILE A 85 4.13 -4.66 -12.85
N ILE A 86 4.33 -5.95 -13.13
CA ILE A 86 5.54 -6.43 -13.81
C ILE A 86 5.58 -6.04 -15.28
N ALA A 87 4.44 -5.97 -15.95
CA ALA A 87 4.37 -5.49 -17.33
C ALA A 87 4.67 -3.98 -17.42
N ASN A 88 4.42 -3.22 -16.36
CA ASN A 88 4.63 -1.78 -16.28
C ASN A 88 5.49 -1.42 -15.07
N PRO A 89 6.75 -1.87 -15.02
CA PRO A 89 7.60 -1.62 -13.87
C PRO A 89 7.88 -0.12 -13.79
N ARG A 90 7.73 0.44 -12.59
CA ARG A 90 8.10 1.82 -12.28
C ARG A 90 9.31 1.80 -11.36
N PRO A 91 10.53 1.65 -11.91
CA PRO A 91 11.72 1.49 -11.10
C PRO A 91 12.03 2.79 -10.36
N ASP A 92 11.78 2.78 -9.05
CA ASP A 92 12.25 3.81 -8.14
C ASP A 92 13.35 3.23 -7.25
N ARG A 93 14.59 3.54 -7.60
CA ARG A 93 15.78 3.09 -6.86
C ARG A 93 15.75 3.55 -5.41
N GLN A 94 15.18 4.72 -5.12
CA GLN A 94 15.11 5.27 -3.76
C GLN A 94 14.11 4.47 -2.94
N SER A 95 12.89 4.28 -3.46
CA SER A 95 11.89 3.44 -2.81
C SER A 95 12.37 2.01 -2.62
N GLN A 96 13.03 1.42 -3.62
CA GLN A 96 13.61 0.07 -3.50
C GLN A 96 14.66 -0.02 -2.39
N ARG A 97 15.55 0.98 -2.29
CA ARG A 97 16.54 1.06 -1.20
C ARG A 97 15.85 1.16 0.16
N TYR A 98 14.91 2.09 0.32
CA TYR A 98 14.13 2.24 1.54
C TYR A 98 13.44 0.92 1.91
N ILE A 99 12.72 0.30 0.98
CA ILE A 99 12.02 -0.96 1.22
C ILE A 99 13.03 -2.02 1.64
N SER A 100 14.16 -2.17 0.94
CA SER A 100 15.17 -3.18 1.28
C SER A 100 15.78 -2.99 2.67
N GLN A 101 15.91 -1.75 3.14
CA GLN A 101 16.49 -1.40 4.43
C GLN A 101 15.48 -1.57 5.58
N PHE A 102 14.23 -1.14 5.36
CA PHE A 102 13.23 -1.00 6.42
C PHE A 102 12.18 -2.11 6.45
N ILE A 103 12.09 -2.93 5.39
CA ILE A 103 11.21 -4.10 5.40
C ILE A 103 11.66 -5.06 6.48
N ARG A 104 10.78 -5.29 7.47
CA ARG A 104 11.11 -6.21 8.55
C ARG A 104 11.16 -7.63 8.05
N LYS A 105 12.28 -8.31 8.30
CA LYS A 105 12.42 -9.75 8.04
C LYS A 105 11.34 -10.59 8.74
N LYS A 106 10.80 -10.13 9.88
CA LYS A 106 9.83 -10.86 10.71
C LYS A 106 8.55 -10.05 10.98
N PHE A 107 7.81 -9.65 9.95
CA PHE A 107 6.47 -9.09 10.13
C PHE A 107 5.44 -10.23 10.26
N ASN A 108 4.84 -10.38 11.45
CA ASN A 108 3.81 -11.40 11.69
C ASN A 108 2.44 -10.91 11.17
N ARG A 109 2.13 -11.28 9.92
CA ARG A 109 0.89 -10.92 9.20
C ARG A 109 -0.38 -11.36 9.95
N GLU A 110 -0.39 -12.57 10.49
CA GLU A 110 -1.54 -13.10 11.24
C GLU A 110 -1.77 -12.38 12.58
N LYS A 111 -0.70 -12.06 13.31
CA LYS A 111 -0.79 -11.29 14.56
C LYS A 111 -1.35 -9.89 14.29
N TYR A 112 -0.95 -9.27 13.19
CA TYR A 112 -1.49 -7.99 12.75
C TYR A 112 -3.00 -8.07 12.49
N LEU A 113 -3.45 -9.05 11.71
CA LEU A 113 -4.88 -9.24 11.43
C LEU A 113 -5.68 -9.64 12.66
N ARG A 114 -5.13 -10.50 13.54
CA ARG A 114 -5.74 -10.81 14.84
C ARG A 114 -5.89 -9.58 15.71
N TYR A 115 -4.95 -8.64 15.68
CA TYR A 115 -5.08 -7.39 16.43
C TYR A 115 -6.22 -6.53 15.89
N LEU A 116 -6.33 -6.41 14.56
CA LEU A 116 -7.45 -5.71 13.92
C LEU A 116 -8.77 -6.36 14.31
N THR A 117 -8.86 -7.69 14.20
CA THR A 117 -10.06 -8.47 14.51
C THR A 117 -10.42 -8.44 15.99
N ARG A 118 -9.43 -8.50 16.90
CA ARG A 118 -9.70 -8.49 18.35
C ARG A 118 -10.40 -7.23 18.83
N ARG A 119 -10.10 -6.09 18.19
CA ARG A 119 -10.78 -4.84 18.45
C ARG A 119 -12.23 -4.83 17.95
N GLN A 120 -12.56 -5.69 16.98
CA GLN A 120 -13.89 -5.82 16.39
C GLN A 120 -14.88 -6.56 17.28
N PHE A 121 -14.43 -7.45 18.19
CA PHE A 121 -15.35 -8.25 19.02
C PHE A 121 -16.31 -7.43 19.90
N LYS A 122 -16.11 -6.12 20.05
CA LYS A 122 -17.06 -5.23 20.72
C LYS A 122 -18.24 -4.81 19.83
N HIS A 123 -18.13 -4.94 18.51
CA HIS A 123 -19.09 -4.43 17.53
C HIS A 123 -19.31 -5.46 16.41
N HIS A 124 -20.50 -6.03 16.34
CA HIS A 124 -20.89 -7.05 15.36
C HIS A 124 -20.86 -6.56 13.90
N THR A 125 -20.83 -5.24 13.67
CA THR A 125 -20.78 -4.65 12.33
C THR A 125 -19.36 -4.47 11.80
N VAL A 126 -18.30 -4.76 12.56
CA VAL A 126 -16.93 -4.46 12.13
C VAL A 126 -16.25 -5.73 11.64
N GLN A 127 -15.85 -5.74 10.37
CA GLN A 127 -15.15 -6.85 9.75
C GLN A 127 -13.95 -6.34 8.94
N VAL A 128 -12.87 -7.12 8.90
CA VAL A 128 -11.75 -6.83 7.98
C VAL A 128 -12.18 -7.23 6.56
N PRO A 129 -12.16 -6.33 5.57
CA PRO A 129 -12.49 -6.69 4.19
C PRO A 129 -11.59 -7.81 3.66
N ASP A 130 -12.16 -8.76 2.93
CA ASP A 130 -11.44 -9.96 2.50
C ASP A 130 -10.29 -9.66 1.55
N GLU A 131 -10.43 -8.66 0.67
CA GLU A 131 -9.37 -8.20 -0.21
C GLU A 131 -8.16 -7.69 0.58
N PHE A 132 -8.41 -6.90 1.62
CA PHE A 132 -7.37 -6.38 2.49
C PHE A 132 -6.73 -7.51 3.30
N ARG A 133 -7.54 -8.43 3.85
CA ARG A 133 -7.09 -9.61 4.61
C ARG A 133 -6.15 -10.49 3.78
N ILE A 134 -6.57 -10.90 2.58
CA ILE A 134 -5.78 -11.73 1.66
C ILE A 134 -4.53 -10.98 1.21
N TRP A 135 -4.63 -9.68 0.91
CA TRP A 135 -3.47 -8.87 0.57
C TRP A 135 -2.42 -8.85 1.71
N VAL A 136 -2.82 -8.61 2.95
CA VAL A 136 -1.87 -8.64 4.08
C VAL A 136 -1.21 -10.02 4.24
N LEU A 137 -1.97 -11.10 4.06
CA LEU A 137 -1.49 -12.48 4.26
C LEU A 137 -0.57 -12.97 3.12
N GLU A 138 -0.91 -12.66 1.87
CA GLU A 138 -0.36 -13.35 0.71
C GLU A 138 0.39 -12.41 -0.26
N TRP A 139 0.28 -11.08 -0.12
CA TRP A 139 0.98 -10.17 -1.03
C TRP A 139 2.49 -10.16 -0.77
N PRO A 140 3.35 -10.24 -1.82
CA PRO A 140 4.79 -10.23 -1.64
C PRO A 140 5.25 -8.94 -0.95
N ALA A 141 5.79 -9.07 0.27
CA ALA A 141 6.16 -7.92 1.08
C ALA A 141 7.19 -6.99 0.39
N LYS A 142 8.03 -7.54 -0.50
CA LYS A 142 9.04 -6.80 -1.27
C LYS A 142 8.43 -5.94 -2.39
N LEU A 143 7.20 -6.22 -2.81
CA LEU A 143 6.49 -5.47 -3.84
C LEU A 143 5.56 -4.44 -3.20
N VAL A 144 6.14 -3.53 -2.42
CA VAL A 144 5.36 -2.47 -1.75
C VAL A 144 4.82 -1.50 -2.79
N ILE A 145 3.52 -1.23 -2.73
CA ILE A 145 2.85 -0.26 -3.61
C ILE A 145 2.83 1.09 -2.90
N ASN A 146 3.60 2.05 -3.41
CA ASN A 146 3.64 3.42 -2.89
C ASN A 146 3.81 3.54 -1.35
N GLY A 147 4.74 2.79 -0.77
CA GLY A 147 4.97 2.79 0.68
C GLY A 147 3.86 2.14 1.52
N LEU A 148 2.79 1.62 0.91
CA LEU A 148 1.70 0.94 1.59
C LEU A 148 2.08 -0.50 1.90
N TRP A 149 2.64 -0.71 3.09
CA TRP A 149 2.79 -2.05 3.65
C TRP A 149 2.81 -1.98 5.19
N PRO A 150 2.01 -2.79 5.91
CA PRO A 150 1.98 -2.74 7.38
C PRO A 150 3.28 -3.23 8.03
N GLY A 151 4.12 -3.96 7.29
CA GLY A 151 5.43 -4.41 7.77
C GLY A 151 6.54 -3.35 7.73
N LEU A 152 6.28 -2.17 7.16
CA LEU A 152 7.20 -1.03 7.18
C LEU A 152 7.20 -0.33 8.56
N PRO A 153 8.16 0.56 8.84
CA PRO A 153 8.07 1.46 9.99
C PRO A 153 6.96 2.50 9.79
N PHE A 154 6.41 2.98 10.90
CA PHE A 154 5.54 4.15 10.91
C PHE A 154 6.42 5.38 10.80
N SER A 155 6.74 5.77 9.57
CA SER A 155 7.51 6.97 9.27
C SER A 155 6.75 7.81 8.25
N GLU A 156 7.07 9.10 8.23
CA GLU A 156 6.84 9.91 7.05
C GLU A 156 7.68 9.32 5.92
N PHE A 157 7.09 9.20 4.74
CA PHE A 157 7.74 8.65 3.57
C PHE A 157 7.76 9.73 2.49
N PHE A 158 8.96 10.03 2.01
CA PHE A 158 9.18 10.87 0.85
C PHE A 158 9.36 9.96 -0.38
N MET A 159 8.32 9.81 -1.19
CA MET A 159 8.41 9.08 -2.46
C MET A 159 8.69 10.04 -3.61
N SER A 160 9.70 9.70 -4.42
CA SER A 160 9.99 10.42 -5.66
C SER A 160 8.88 10.21 -6.70
N THR A 161 8.50 11.29 -7.37
CA THR A 161 7.49 11.36 -8.44
C THR A 161 7.76 10.49 -9.64
N ALA A 162 9.02 10.12 -9.88
CA ALA A 162 9.38 9.27 -11.02
C ALA A 162 8.69 7.90 -10.93
N ALA A 163 8.47 7.39 -9.71
CA ALA A 163 7.74 6.14 -9.45
C ALA A 163 6.26 6.19 -9.85
N THR A 164 5.68 7.40 -9.96
CA THR A 164 4.26 7.63 -10.26
C THR A 164 4.04 8.35 -11.59
N ALA A 165 5.06 8.41 -12.46
CA ALA A 165 5.04 9.17 -13.71
C ALA A 165 4.70 10.67 -13.52
N GLY A 166 5.19 11.27 -12.43
CA GLY A 166 4.98 12.69 -12.13
C GLY A 166 3.64 13.03 -11.47
N ALA A 167 2.69 12.08 -11.40
CA ALA A 167 1.32 12.36 -10.96
C ALA A 167 1.14 12.50 -9.44
N SER A 168 2.11 12.08 -8.64
CA SER A 168 2.01 12.22 -7.18
C SER A 168 3.38 12.08 -6.55
N LEU A 169 4.01 13.21 -6.19
CA LEU A 169 4.77 13.20 -4.95
C LEU A 169 3.71 12.84 -3.91
N ARG A 170 3.92 11.83 -3.08
CA ARG A 170 3.13 11.70 -1.85
C ARG A 170 4.13 11.64 -0.73
N CYS A 171 4.47 12.82 -0.20
CA CYS A 171 4.91 12.90 1.16
C CYS A 171 3.73 12.50 2.03
N GLY A 172 3.91 11.50 2.88
CA GLY A 172 2.83 11.11 3.75
C GLY A 172 3.20 10.03 4.74
N ILE A 173 2.23 9.76 5.60
CA ILE A 173 2.38 8.87 6.74
C ILE A 173 1.62 7.59 6.44
N ASN A 174 2.33 6.47 6.46
CA ASN A 174 1.73 5.15 6.34
C ASN A 174 1.10 4.70 7.66
N TYR A 175 -0.18 5.01 7.86
CA TYR A 175 -0.90 4.63 9.09
C TYR A 175 -1.09 3.12 9.24
N LEU A 176 -1.01 2.32 8.15
CA LEU A 176 -1.04 0.86 8.25
C LEU A 176 0.12 0.28 9.06
N ALA A 177 1.27 0.97 9.06
CA ALA A 177 2.47 0.59 9.79
C ALA A 177 2.48 1.04 11.27
N ARG A 178 1.45 1.79 11.71
CA ARG A 178 1.33 2.26 13.09
C ARG A 178 1.25 1.09 14.05
N ARG A 179 2.02 1.13 15.14
CA ARG A 179 2.02 0.09 16.18
C ARG A 179 1.19 0.48 17.40
N PRO A 180 0.62 -0.49 18.15
CA PRO A 180 0.63 -1.95 17.94
C PRO A 180 -0.10 -2.46 16.68
N ALA A 181 -1.09 -1.74 16.16
CA ALA A 181 -1.62 -1.80 14.79
C ALA A 181 -2.41 -0.49 14.54
N PRO A 182 -2.89 -0.18 13.31
CA PRO A 182 -3.67 1.03 13.09
C PRO A 182 -4.92 1.05 13.99
N ARG A 183 -5.31 2.27 14.38
CA ARG A 183 -6.54 2.49 15.13
C ARG A 183 -7.70 2.48 14.14
N LEU A 184 -8.72 1.68 14.44
CA LEU A 184 -10.03 1.84 13.84
C LEU A 184 -10.66 3.05 14.51
N GLU A 185 -11.20 3.95 13.70
CA GLU A 185 -11.81 5.19 14.15
C GLU A 185 -13.28 5.18 13.76
N LEU A 186 -14.09 5.77 14.64
CA LEU A 186 -15.51 5.97 14.40
C LEU A 186 -15.67 7.27 13.62
N ILE A 187 -16.10 7.15 12.38
CA ILE A 187 -16.43 8.29 11.52
C ILE A 187 -17.95 8.34 11.38
N VAL A 188 -18.52 9.53 11.22
CA VAL A 188 -19.96 9.65 10.94
C VAL A 188 -20.14 9.66 9.44
N GLU A 189 -20.96 8.76 8.96
CA GLU A 189 -21.54 8.76 7.64
C GLU A 189 -22.85 9.55 7.67
N SER A 190 -23.00 10.52 6.79
CA SER A 190 -24.20 11.36 6.70
C SER A 190 -24.81 11.22 5.33
N TYR A 191 -26.11 10.97 5.28
CA TYR A 191 -26.84 10.82 4.03
C TYR A 191 -27.85 11.94 3.87
N THR A 192 -27.80 12.63 2.74
CA THR A 192 -28.94 13.40 2.26
C THR A 192 -29.90 12.44 1.59
N ARG A 193 -31.01 12.12 2.28
CA ARG A 193 -32.09 11.36 1.64
C ARG A 193 -32.69 12.29 0.58
N ARG A 194 -32.92 11.78 -0.63
CA ARG A 194 -33.35 12.58 -1.81
C ARG A 194 -34.65 13.39 -1.62
N ARG A 195 -35.37 13.25 -0.50
CA ARG A 195 -36.61 13.96 -0.24
C ARG A 195 -36.33 15.25 0.55
N PRO A 196 -36.80 16.42 0.08
CA PRO A 196 -36.57 17.72 0.72
C PRO A 196 -37.04 17.87 2.18
N GLN A 197 -37.85 16.94 2.69
CA GLN A 197 -38.42 17.00 4.05
C GLN A 197 -37.80 15.98 5.02
N GLU A 198 -36.87 15.13 4.60
CA GLU A 198 -36.32 14.08 5.47
C GLU A 198 -35.03 14.54 6.18
N GLN A 199 -35.01 14.37 7.50
CA GLN A 199 -33.88 14.72 8.36
C GLN A 199 -32.60 14.01 7.92
N LEU A 200 -31.48 14.72 8.00
CA LEU A 200 -30.14 14.19 7.73
C LEU A 200 -29.86 13.02 8.69
N LEU A 201 -29.87 11.80 8.15
CA LEU A 201 -29.51 10.61 8.92
C LEU A 201 -28.00 10.57 9.10
N LYS A 202 -27.56 10.59 10.35
CA LYS A 202 -26.16 10.41 10.76
C LYS A 202 -25.98 9.01 11.30
N LYS A 203 -25.12 8.21 10.67
CA LYS A 203 -24.75 6.87 11.09
C LYS A 203 -23.27 6.84 11.43
N ASN A 204 -22.91 6.33 12.61
CA ASN A 204 -21.50 6.08 12.90
C ASN A 204 -21.04 4.80 12.18
N ILE A 205 -19.90 4.86 11.50
CA ILE A 205 -19.26 3.71 10.83
C ILE A 205 -17.80 3.61 11.23
N TRP A 206 -17.27 2.40 11.18
CA TRP A 206 -15.88 2.10 11.49
C TRP A 206 -14.99 2.17 10.25
N ALA A 207 -13.90 2.93 10.35
CA ALA A 207 -12.91 3.06 9.30
C ALA A 207 -11.48 2.93 9.83
N CYS A 208 -10.56 2.52 8.96
CA CYS A 208 -9.13 2.46 9.24
C CYS A 208 -8.42 3.51 8.39
N MET A 209 -7.70 4.43 9.02
CA MET A 209 -6.81 5.34 8.29
C MET A 209 -5.66 4.53 7.69
N LEU A 210 -5.49 4.66 6.38
CA LEU A 210 -4.46 3.98 5.60
C LEU A 210 -3.23 4.86 5.43
N TRP A 211 -3.48 6.09 5.01
CA TRP A 211 -2.48 7.03 4.56
C TRP A 211 -2.93 8.45 4.87
N ARG A 212 -2.00 9.32 5.20
CA ARG A 212 -2.24 10.76 5.25
C ARG A 212 -1.18 11.46 4.44
N THR A 213 -1.61 12.30 3.52
CA THR A 213 -0.74 13.17 2.74
C THR A 213 -0.84 14.56 3.33
N THR A 214 0.29 15.12 3.78
CA THR A 214 0.40 16.48 4.29
C THR A 214 1.45 17.24 3.48
N TRP A 215 0.96 18.28 2.84
CA TRP A 215 1.58 19.34 2.07
C TRP A 215 1.33 20.60 2.90
N SER A 216 2.30 20.96 3.73
CA SER A 216 2.40 22.32 4.20
C SER A 216 3.79 22.81 3.82
N GLU A 217 3.86 24.01 3.23
CA GLU A 217 5.10 24.79 3.22
C GLU A 217 5.63 24.92 4.66
N ASP A 218 4.70 25.07 5.61
CA ASP A 218 4.99 25.06 7.03
C ASP A 218 5.63 23.78 7.54
N ASN A 219 5.53 22.58 6.93
CA ASN A 219 6.23 21.41 7.48
C ASN A 219 7.76 21.52 7.33
N ILE A 220 8.24 22.42 6.46
CA ILE A 220 9.66 22.73 6.31
C ILE A 220 10.07 23.80 7.34
N GLU A 221 9.24 24.83 7.59
CA GLU A 221 9.51 25.82 8.65
C GLU A 221 9.21 25.30 10.07
N CYS A 222 8.21 24.44 10.26
CA CYS A 222 7.81 23.83 11.52
C CYS A 222 8.86 22.88 12.08
N MET A 223 9.64 22.19 11.24
CA MET A 223 10.82 21.49 11.76
C MET A 223 11.79 22.45 12.48
N PHE A 224 11.72 23.76 12.20
CA PHE A 224 12.49 24.80 12.86
C PHE A 224 11.67 25.69 13.82
N SER A 225 10.33 25.78 13.70
CA SER A 225 9.51 26.81 14.37
C SER A 225 8.48 26.32 15.39
N TRP A 226 8.44 25.01 15.73
CA TRP A 226 7.52 24.45 16.75
C TRP A 226 7.65 25.02 18.18
N TYR A 227 8.39 26.11 18.38
CA TYR A 227 8.47 26.78 19.66
C TYR A 227 7.47 27.93 19.86
N HIS A 228 6.97 28.64 18.84
CA HIS A 228 6.18 29.84 19.11
C HIS A 228 5.18 30.22 17.99
N HIS A 229 3.91 29.81 18.05
CA HIS A 229 2.78 30.71 17.78
C HIS A 229 1.39 30.05 18.00
N PRO A 230 0.42 30.70 18.70
CA PRO A 230 -0.82 30.04 19.14
C PRO A 230 -2.10 30.40 18.35
N SER A 231 -2.03 30.99 17.14
CA SER A 231 -3.25 31.43 16.45
C SER A 231 -3.16 31.26 14.93
N TYR A 232 -3.42 30.05 14.44
CA TYR A 232 -3.66 29.79 13.02
C TYR A 232 -5.13 29.46 12.79
N THR A 233 -5.86 30.40 12.19
CA THR A 233 -7.14 30.14 11.53
C THR A 233 -6.87 29.29 10.30
N VAL A 234 -7.46 28.10 10.24
CA VAL A 234 -7.31 27.16 9.11
C VAL A 234 -7.83 27.82 7.84
N ASP A 235 -6.92 28.29 6.99
CA ASP A 235 -7.26 28.75 5.66
C ASP A 235 -7.95 27.61 4.90
N MET A 236 -9.16 27.87 4.39
CA MET A 236 -9.97 26.90 3.64
C MET A 236 -9.33 26.51 2.30
N HIS A 237 -8.27 27.20 1.90
CA HIS A 237 -7.41 26.84 0.77
C HIS A 237 -6.34 25.80 1.14
N SER A 238 -6.69 24.77 1.92
CA SER A 238 -5.77 23.63 2.10
C SER A 238 -5.40 23.12 0.71
N PRO A 239 -4.09 23.03 0.38
CA PRO A 239 -3.67 22.64 -0.96
C PRO A 239 -4.38 21.35 -1.32
N LEU A 240 -4.98 21.27 -2.51
CA LEU A 240 -5.79 20.14 -3.02
C LEU A 240 -5.09 18.77 -2.95
N TRP A 241 -3.84 18.76 -2.54
CA TRP A 241 -2.93 17.65 -2.37
C TRP A 241 -2.98 17.00 -0.99
N ASN A 242 -3.47 17.75 -0.01
CA ASN A 242 -3.71 17.28 1.33
C ASN A 242 -4.89 16.30 1.33
N CYS A 243 -4.66 15.08 1.82
CA CYS A 243 -5.73 14.10 1.92
C CYS A 243 -5.47 13.05 2.99
N GLU A 244 -6.55 12.54 3.58
CA GLU A 244 -6.55 11.32 4.35
C GLU A 244 -7.23 10.22 3.54
N THR A 245 -6.62 9.04 3.54
CA THR A 245 -7.15 7.85 2.88
C THR A 245 -7.61 6.86 3.93
N TRP A 246 -8.84 6.37 3.80
CA TRP A 246 -9.53 5.51 4.76
C TRP A 246 -10.05 4.26 4.08
N LEU A 247 -10.01 3.13 4.78
CA LEU A 247 -10.68 1.89 4.38
C LEU A 247 -11.87 1.65 5.33
N ILE A 248 -13.04 1.37 4.81
CA ILE A 248 -14.25 1.18 5.62
C ILE A 248 -14.39 -0.29 6.04
N PHE A 249 -14.61 -0.51 7.33
CA PHE A 249 -14.69 -1.83 7.98
C PHE A 249 -16.11 -2.15 8.46
N ASP A 250 -17.04 -1.20 8.38
CA ASP A 250 -18.44 -1.39 8.80
C ASP A 250 -19.25 -2.13 7.73
N THR A 251 -19.65 -3.37 8.01
CA THR A 251 -20.44 -4.23 7.12
C THR A 251 -21.85 -3.71 6.86
N GLY A 252 -22.34 -2.82 7.73
CA GLY A 252 -23.62 -2.15 7.54
C GLY A 252 -23.51 -0.88 6.69
N SER A 253 -22.31 -0.44 6.31
CA SER A 253 -22.12 0.67 5.38
C SER A 253 -22.13 0.18 3.94
N PRO A 254 -22.76 0.90 2.99
CA PRO A 254 -22.64 0.60 1.56
C PRO A 254 -21.19 0.75 1.05
N HIS A 255 -20.31 1.35 1.85
CA HIS A 255 -18.90 1.51 1.55
C HIS A 255 -18.01 0.42 2.16
N PHE A 256 -18.55 -0.66 2.75
CA PHE A 256 -17.75 -1.76 3.27
C PHE A 256 -16.71 -2.25 2.25
N GLY A 257 -15.44 -2.34 2.66
CA GLY A 257 -14.34 -2.75 1.78
C GLY A 257 -13.91 -1.71 0.74
N LYS A 258 -14.52 -0.52 0.73
CA LYS A 258 -14.16 0.58 -0.15
C LYS A 258 -13.14 1.51 0.49
N VAL A 259 -12.33 2.13 -0.36
CA VAL A 259 -11.33 3.13 0.00
C VAL A 259 -11.84 4.52 -0.31
N VAL A 260 -11.85 5.39 0.69
CA VAL A 260 -12.29 6.78 0.62
C VAL A 260 -11.09 7.69 0.79
N GLU A 261 -10.94 8.69 -0.09
CA GLU A 261 -10.02 9.80 0.12
C GLU A 261 -10.82 11.08 0.40
N CYS A 262 -10.47 11.78 1.47
CA CYS A 262 -11.06 13.05 1.86
C CYS A 262 -9.96 14.09 2.12
N PRO A 263 -10.28 15.40 2.11
CA PRO A 263 -9.38 16.40 2.67
C PRO A 263 -8.98 16.04 4.12
N PRO A 264 -7.82 16.48 4.64
CA PRO A 264 -7.46 16.19 6.02
C PRO A 264 -8.45 16.84 6.97
N PHE A 265 -8.58 16.25 8.15
CA PHE A 265 -9.51 16.74 9.17
C PHE A 265 -10.99 16.74 8.72
N HIS A 266 -11.31 16.21 7.53
CA HIS A 266 -12.70 16.07 7.11
C HIS A 266 -13.48 15.20 8.10
N PHE A 267 -12.82 14.17 8.63
CA PHE A 267 -13.39 13.33 9.71
C PHE A 267 -13.17 13.86 11.13
N SER A 268 -12.36 14.91 11.34
CA SER A 268 -12.35 15.58 12.66
C SER A 268 -13.69 16.27 12.92
N ARG A 269 -14.37 16.72 11.85
CA ARG A 269 -15.77 17.16 11.88
C ARG A 269 -16.78 16.03 11.86
N ARG A 270 -16.31 14.77 11.73
CA ARG A 270 -17.10 13.54 11.70
C ARG A 270 -18.33 13.69 10.79
N THR A 271 -18.14 13.74 9.47
CA THR A 271 -19.25 13.62 8.51
C THR A 271 -18.73 13.18 7.13
N LEU A 272 -19.39 12.22 6.49
CA LEU A 272 -19.13 11.71 5.13
C LEU A 272 -20.16 12.24 4.11
N SER A 273 -20.84 13.36 4.38
CA SER A 273 -22.00 13.77 3.55
C SER A 273 -21.64 14.37 2.20
N ASP A 274 -20.42 14.87 2.02
CA ASP A 274 -20.07 15.73 0.88
C ASP A 274 -19.06 15.10 -0.08
N VAL A 275 -18.66 13.84 0.15
CA VAL A 275 -17.82 13.09 -0.79
C VAL A 275 -18.69 12.45 -1.88
N THR A 276 -19.67 13.20 -2.39
CA THR A 276 -20.56 12.80 -3.50
C THR A 276 -19.90 12.95 -4.88
N TYR A 277 -18.64 13.36 -4.93
CA TYR A 277 -17.91 13.51 -6.18
C TYR A 277 -17.31 12.16 -6.60
N THR A 278 -18.01 11.53 -7.55
CA THR A 278 -17.61 10.42 -8.45
C THR A 278 -18.05 9.00 -8.06
N SER A 279 -18.65 8.34 -9.05
CA SER A 279 -19.55 7.18 -8.97
C SER A 279 -18.92 5.82 -8.65
N ALA A 280 -17.74 5.74 -8.03
CA ALA A 280 -17.24 4.48 -7.45
C ALA A 280 -16.03 4.72 -6.55
N HIS A 281 -16.22 4.68 -5.23
CA HIS A 281 -15.10 4.42 -4.33
C HIS A 281 -14.49 3.07 -4.72
N PRO A 282 -13.18 3.01 -5.05
CA PRO A 282 -12.55 1.75 -5.43
C PRO A 282 -12.57 0.79 -4.24
N ASP A 283 -12.65 -0.50 -4.52
CA ASP A 283 -12.29 -1.48 -3.49
C ASP A 283 -10.77 -1.47 -3.23
N TRP A 284 -10.32 -2.31 -2.30
CA TRP A 284 -8.91 -2.36 -1.92
C TRP A 284 -7.96 -2.65 -3.10
N ILE A 285 -8.30 -3.59 -4.00
CA ILE A 285 -7.41 -3.99 -5.10
C ILE A 285 -7.39 -2.90 -6.18
N ASP A 286 -8.56 -2.37 -6.52
CA ASP A 286 -8.66 -1.26 -7.48
C ASP A 286 -7.93 -0.03 -6.97
N TYR A 287 -7.98 0.24 -5.65
CA TYR A 287 -7.22 1.33 -5.04
C TYR A 287 -5.71 1.10 -5.16
N LEU A 288 -5.22 -0.11 -4.89
CA LEU A 288 -3.81 -0.46 -5.07
C LEU A 288 -3.37 -0.31 -6.53
N GLU A 289 -4.20 -0.75 -7.48
CA GLU A 289 -3.95 -0.59 -8.91
C GLU A 289 -3.85 0.90 -9.29
N ARG A 290 -4.87 1.70 -8.94
CA ARG A 290 -4.89 3.14 -9.17
C ARG A 290 -3.65 3.81 -8.56
N LYS A 291 -3.29 3.45 -7.33
CA LYS A 291 -2.06 3.92 -6.67
C LYS A 291 -0.82 3.60 -7.49
N TRP A 292 -0.65 2.35 -7.93
CA TRP A 292 0.50 1.95 -8.74
C TRP A 292 0.62 2.80 -10.01
N PHE A 293 -0.50 3.04 -10.69
CA PHE A 293 -0.53 3.82 -11.91
C PHE A 293 -0.53 5.34 -11.69
N GLY A 294 -0.54 5.81 -10.45
CA GLY A 294 -0.58 7.24 -10.11
C GLY A 294 -1.93 7.88 -10.39
N VAL A 295 -3.00 7.08 -10.54
CA VAL A 295 -4.36 7.56 -10.73
C VAL A 295 -4.93 7.95 -9.36
N PRO A 296 -5.34 9.20 -9.14
CA PRO A 296 -6.00 9.60 -7.90
C PRO A 296 -7.36 8.90 -7.80
N PRO A 297 -7.71 8.29 -6.66
CA PRO A 297 -8.93 7.50 -6.54
C PRO A 297 -10.22 8.32 -6.62
N CYS A 298 -10.16 9.63 -6.37
CA CYS A 298 -11.29 10.56 -6.36
C CYS A 298 -11.54 11.29 -7.69
N GLY A 299 -10.95 10.84 -8.81
CA GLY A 299 -11.20 11.46 -10.11
C GLY A 299 -10.73 12.91 -10.22
N ARG A 300 -9.95 13.41 -9.26
CA ARG A 300 -9.25 14.69 -9.35
C ARG A 300 -8.28 14.59 -10.53
N ALA A 301 -8.73 14.98 -11.72
CA ALA A 301 -7.87 14.99 -12.90
C ALA A 301 -6.64 15.85 -12.58
N SER A 302 -5.45 15.27 -12.68
CA SER A 302 -4.18 15.98 -12.50
C SER A 302 -3.83 16.86 -13.70
N THR A 303 -4.82 17.22 -14.53
CA THR A 303 -4.61 18.00 -15.75
C THR A 303 -4.19 19.41 -15.34
N GLY A 304 -2.88 19.66 -15.38
CA GLY A 304 -2.29 20.98 -15.16
C GLY A 304 -1.61 21.21 -13.81
N THR A 305 -1.50 20.20 -12.95
CA THR A 305 -0.84 20.41 -11.66
C THR A 305 0.68 20.48 -11.81
N ARG A 306 1.21 21.70 -11.93
CA ARG A 306 2.64 22.00 -11.82
C ARG A 306 3.09 21.69 -10.39
N ILE A 307 4.12 20.87 -10.27
CA ILE A 307 4.85 20.69 -9.01
C ILE A 307 5.42 22.07 -8.65
N PRO A 308 5.14 22.61 -7.45
CA PRO A 308 5.77 23.85 -7.01
C PRO A 308 7.29 23.79 -7.13
N SER A 309 7.91 24.80 -7.74
CA SER A 309 9.35 24.79 -8.09
C SER A 309 10.29 24.64 -6.88
N PHE A 310 9.88 25.10 -5.71
CA PHE A 310 10.65 24.96 -4.46
C PHE A 310 10.85 23.50 -4.02
N LEU A 311 9.98 22.57 -4.46
CA LEU A 311 10.08 21.14 -4.12
C LEU A 311 11.24 20.43 -4.82
N VAL A 312 11.68 20.91 -5.98
CA VAL A 312 12.81 20.32 -6.73
C VAL A 312 14.14 20.52 -5.97
N VAL A 313 14.24 21.61 -5.20
CA VAL A 313 15.45 22.01 -4.48
C VAL A 313 15.51 21.36 -3.09
N HIS A 314 14.40 21.31 -2.36
CA HIS A 314 14.38 20.80 -0.98
C HIS A 314 14.33 19.27 -0.86
N ALA A 315 13.58 18.58 -1.73
CA ALA A 315 13.58 17.11 -1.75
C ALA A 315 14.97 16.52 -2.05
N PHE A 316 15.84 17.33 -2.66
CA PHE A 316 17.23 16.99 -2.91
C PHE A 316 18.11 17.15 -1.66
N TYR A 317 17.91 18.22 -0.87
CA TYR A 317 18.74 18.56 0.29
C TYR A 317 18.50 17.68 1.53
N ASP A 318 17.25 17.50 1.96
CA ASP A 318 16.94 16.67 3.14
C ASP A 318 17.23 15.18 2.89
N TRP A 319 17.08 14.77 1.65
CA TRP A 319 17.43 13.42 1.21
C TRP A 319 18.94 13.19 1.16
N ILE A 320 19.72 14.18 0.71
CA ILE A 320 21.19 14.14 0.81
C ILE A 320 21.63 14.03 2.27
N ARG A 321 20.99 14.75 3.19
CA ARG A 321 21.29 14.66 4.62
C ARG A 321 20.98 13.27 5.20
N PHE A 322 19.82 12.70 4.87
CA PHE A 322 19.44 11.33 5.27
C PHE A 322 20.38 10.24 4.70
N LEU A 323 21.00 10.48 3.54
CA LEU A 323 21.96 9.55 2.94
C LEU A 323 23.39 9.70 3.46
N LEU A 324 23.78 10.89 3.92
CA LEU A 324 25.14 11.20 4.36
C LEU A 324 25.36 10.96 5.86
N GLU A 325 24.31 10.98 6.67
CA GLU A 325 24.41 10.64 8.08
C GLU A 325 24.34 9.10 8.26
N PRO A 326 25.38 8.43 8.81
CA PRO A 326 25.30 7.01 9.12
C PRO A 326 24.13 6.79 10.09
N PRO A 327 23.44 5.62 10.05
CA PRO A 327 22.34 5.35 10.94
C PRO A 327 22.86 5.32 12.38
N GLY A 328 22.77 6.46 13.06
CA GLY A 328 22.91 6.52 14.50
C GLY A 328 21.90 5.57 15.14
N PRO A 329 22.16 5.08 16.36
CA PRO A 329 21.15 4.32 17.08
C PRO A 329 19.88 5.17 17.11
N LEU A 330 18.81 4.67 16.48
CA LEU A 330 17.48 5.26 16.51
C LEU A 330 17.08 5.33 17.98
N THR A 331 17.39 6.43 18.66
CA THR A 331 16.67 6.83 19.84
C THR A 331 15.23 6.91 19.39
N ALA A 332 14.38 6.09 20.00
CA ALA A 332 12.97 6.15 19.77
C ALA A 332 12.57 7.61 19.96
N TYR A 333 12.13 8.27 18.90
CA TYR A 333 11.34 9.49 19.01
C TYR A 333 10.04 9.08 19.71
N THR A 334 10.10 8.94 21.03
CA THR A 334 8.95 8.98 21.90
C THR A 334 8.48 10.41 21.87
N SER A 335 7.45 10.67 21.05
CA SER A 335 6.58 11.83 21.25
C SER A 335 6.29 11.95 22.75
N PRO A 336 6.48 13.13 23.39
CA PRO A 336 6.17 13.29 24.80
C PRO A 336 4.65 13.24 24.95
N PHE A 337 4.12 12.08 25.31
CA PHE A 337 2.79 12.00 25.90
C PHE A 337 2.93 12.58 27.31
N CYS A 338 2.43 13.81 27.46
CA CYS A 338 2.37 14.53 28.72
C CYS A 338 1.61 13.70 29.78
N PRO A 339 2.18 13.39 30.95
CA PRO A 339 1.42 12.83 32.05
C PRO A 339 0.49 13.93 32.58
N ARG A 340 -0.82 13.65 32.61
CA ARG A 340 -1.78 14.47 33.37
C ARG A 340 -1.35 14.42 34.83
N ARG A 341 -0.91 15.56 35.39
CA ARG A 341 -0.88 15.74 36.84
C ARG A 341 -2.31 15.96 37.31
N THR A 342 -2.77 15.06 38.19
CA THR A 342 -3.78 15.37 39.22
C THR A 342 -3.23 16.39 40.19
#